data_AF-A0AAU1YYQ3-F1
#
_entry.id   AF-A0AAU1YYQ3-F1
#
_cell.length_a   1.000
_cell.length_b   1.000
_cell.length_c   1.000
_cell.angle_alpha   90.00
_cell.angle_beta   90.00
_cell.angle_gamma   90.00
#
_symmetry.space_group_name_H-M   'P 1'
#
loop_
_entity.id
_entity.type
_entity.pdbx_description
1 polymer ?
#
loop_
_entity_poly.entity_id
_entity_poly.type
_entity_poly.pdbx_seq_one_letter_code
_entity_poly.pdbx_strand_id
1 'polypeptide(L)'
;MSLQPRWFFDQELALSLPGGTVIGQSYYATPSPRSSLRLRVDFHPTIRQGEYGGLRVRILHEDKGTIDDVVLSFAEHRTFQRRDQAAGSYPGLSGHGVFTDYTTAKGGPGWSGGDWTPLREAITGYADLWFPPKRPRGAVRSAAAPTLQATPAKSVTTPRR
;
A
#
# COMPACT_ATOMS: atom_id res chain seq x y z
N MET A 1 23.41 6.68 14.75
CA MET A 1 23.42 6.88 13.28
C MET A 1 22.19 7.68 12.89
N SER A 2 22.22 8.33 11.72
CA SER A 2 21.08 9.07 11.17
C SER A 2 20.19 8.14 10.35
N LEU A 3 18.91 8.48 10.18
CA LEU A 3 17.99 7.81 9.26
C LEU A 3 18.66 7.66 7.89
N GLN A 4 18.57 6.47 7.30
CA GLN A 4 19.06 6.19 5.95
C GLN A 4 17.89 5.91 5.00
N PRO A 5 17.17 6.95 4.53
CA PRO A 5 15.98 6.81 3.69
C PRO A 5 16.23 5.97 2.45
N ARG A 6 17.37 6.20 1.78
CA ARG A 6 17.70 5.47 0.57
C ARG A 6 17.82 3.98 0.82
N TRP A 7 18.50 3.59 1.90
CA TRP A 7 18.60 2.18 2.28
C TRP A 7 17.22 1.60 2.61
N PHE A 8 16.42 2.31 3.42
CA PHE A 8 15.07 1.89 3.75
C PHE A 8 14.19 1.69 2.50
N PHE A 9 14.10 2.69 1.62
CA PHE A 9 13.22 2.63 0.46
C PHE A 9 13.72 1.66 -0.61
N ASP A 10 15.03 1.55 -0.82
CA ASP A 10 15.59 0.69 -1.87
C ASP A 10 15.67 -0.79 -1.43
N GLN A 11 15.99 -1.06 -0.16
CA GLN A 11 16.30 -2.42 0.32
C GLN A 11 15.18 -3.04 1.15
N GLU A 12 14.54 -2.26 2.01
CA GLU A 12 13.55 -2.78 2.97
C GLU A 12 12.14 -2.69 2.42
N LEU A 13 11.69 -1.46 2.14
CA LEU A 13 10.36 -1.24 1.57
C LEU A 13 10.30 -1.71 0.12
N ALA A 14 11.34 -1.44 -0.68
CA ALA A 14 11.52 -1.91 -2.06
C ALA A 14 10.26 -1.77 -2.95
N LEU A 15 9.74 -0.55 -3.05
CA LEU A 15 8.56 -0.24 -3.88
C LEU A 15 8.89 -0.41 -5.37
N SER A 16 8.18 -1.32 -6.05
CA SER A 16 8.29 -1.54 -7.50
C SER A 16 7.34 -0.64 -8.29
N LEU A 17 7.39 0.67 -8.06
CA LEU A 17 6.60 1.64 -8.84
C LEU A 17 7.44 2.22 -10.00
N PRO A 18 6.85 2.44 -11.19
CA PRO A 18 7.54 3.06 -12.32
C PRO A 18 8.12 4.43 -11.96
N GLY A 19 9.37 4.66 -12.38
CA GLY A 19 10.09 5.91 -12.10
C GLY A 19 10.40 6.16 -10.63
N GLY A 20 10.39 5.10 -9.81
CA GLY A 20 10.75 5.15 -8.40
C GLY A 20 12.18 5.66 -8.17
N THR A 21 12.33 6.65 -7.28
CA THR A 21 13.62 7.18 -6.87
C THR A 21 13.55 7.82 -5.48
N VAL A 22 14.66 7.82 -4.74
CA VAL A 22 14.75 8.45 -3.43
C VAL A 22 15.50 9.78 -3.53
N ILE A 23 14.85 10.87 -3.11
CA ILE A 23 15.44 12.21 -3.06
C ILE A 23 15.33 12.74 -1.63
N GLY A 24 16.48 12.97 -1.00
CA GLY A 24 16.54 13.41 0.39
C GLY A 24 15.94 12.37 1.34
N GLN A 25 14.82 12.72 1.98
CA GLN A 25 14.12 11.87 2.95
C GLN A 25 12.86 11.20 2.38
N SER A 26 12.64 11.30 1.07
CA SER A 26 11.38 10.94 0.45
C SER A 26 11.61 10.05 -0.76
N TYR A 27 10.70 9.09 -0.94
CA TYR A 27 10.57 8.34 -2.17
C TYR A 27 9.61 9.05 -3.11
N TYR A 28 9.94 9.11 -4.39
CA TYR A 28 9.12 9.66 -5.46
C TYR A 28 8.92 8.63 -6.55
N ALA A 29 7.75 8.63 -7.18
CA ALA A 29 7.48 7.81 -8.35
C ALA A 29 6.62 8.56 -9.39
N THR A 30 6.70 8.08 -10.63
CA THR A 30 5.89 8.52 -11.77
C THR A 30 5.12 7.33 -12.36
N PRO A 31 4.13 6.75 -11.62
CA PRO A 31 3.50 5.50 -12.06
C PRO A 31 2.83 5.59 -13.43
N SER A 32 2.38 6.79 -13.83
CA SER A 32 1.93 7.10 -15.19
C SER A 32 2.80 8.20 -15.82
N PRO A 33 3.71 7.87 -16.75
CA PRO A 33 4.64 8.84 -17.34
C PRO A 33 4.00 10.01 -18.10
N ARG A 34 2.73 9.88 -18.50
CA ARG A 34 1.97 10.93 -19.22
C ARG A 34 1.04 11.73 -18.30
N SER A 35 0.97 11.38 -17.03
CA SER A 35 0.18 12.11 -16.04
C SER A 35 0.99 13.28 -15.48
N SER A 36 0.33 14.38 -15.12
CA SER A 36 0.90 15.45 -14.29
C SER A 36 1.00 15.06 -12.82
N LEU A 37 0.42 13.90 -12.44
CA LEU A 37 0.45 13.37 -11.09
C LEU A 37 1.77 12.65 -10.80
N ARG A 38 2.23 12.77 -9.55
CA ARG A 38 3.40 12.12 -8.97
C ARG A 38 3.02 11.51 -7.64
N LEU A 39 3.64 10.40 -7.28
CA LEU A 39 3.52 9.82 -5.96
C LEU A 39 4.73 10.20 -5.13
N ARG A 40 4.53 10.60 -3.88
CA ARG A 40 5.57 10.87 -2.89
C ARG A 40 5.29 10.08 -1.62
N VAL A 41 6.30 9.43 -1.06
CA VAL A 41 6.23 8.74 0.24
C VAL A 41 7.26 9.35 1.17
N ASP A 42 6.82 9.72 2.36
CA ASP A 42 7.65 10.28 3.43
C ASP A 42 7.50 9.47 4.70
N PHE A 43 8.50 9.51 5.56
CA PHE A 43 8.33 9.06 6.93
C PHE A 43 7.36 9.98 7.67
N HIS A 44 6.40 9.40 8.39
CA HIS A 44 5.47 10.14 9.22
C HIS A 44 5.97 10.14 10.68
N PRO A 45 6.45 11.30 11.19
CA PRO A 45 6.96 11.38 12.55
C PRO A 45 5.82 11.25 13.56
N THR A 46 6.16 10.79 14.75
CA THR A 46 5.31 10.90 15.93
C THR A 46 5.53 12.26 16.61
N ILE A 47 4.96 12.44 17.80
CA ILE A 47 5.27 13.58 18.68
C ILE A 47 6.71 13.55 19.22
N ARG A 48 7.42 12.41 19.11
CA ARG A 48 8.79 12.25 19.60
C ARG A 48 9.78 12.44 18.47
N GLN A 49 10.83 13.20 18.76
CA GLN A 49 11.90 13.46 17.81
C GLN A 49 12.59 12.16 17.40
N GLY A 50 12.79 11.99 16.09
CA GLY A 50 13.45 10.83 15.52
C GLY A 50 12.62 9.54 15.59
N GLU A 51 11.37 9.58 16.04
CA GLU A 51 10.48 8.42 16.10
C GLU A 51 9.38 8.55 15.04
N TYR A 52 9.20 7.48 14.26
CA TYR A 52 8.27 7.42 13.14
C TYR A 52 7.25 6.31 13.36
N GLY A 53 5.98 6.66 13.15
CA GLY A 53 4.84 5.75 13.37
C GLY A 53 4.18 5.27 12.08
N GLY A 54 4.65 5.73 10.92
CA GLY A 54 4.09 5.33 9.64
C GLY A 54 4.79 5.95 8.46
N LEU A 55 4.17 5.78 7.30
CA LEU A 55 4.53 6.48 6.07
C LEU A 55 3.38 7.38 5.64
N ARG A 56 3.68 8.60 5.22
CA ARG A 56 2.72 9.48 4.55
C ARG A 56 2.86 9.30 3.04
N VAL A 57 1.79 8.92 2.38
CA VAL A 57 1.71 8.80 0.92
C VAL A 57 0.95 10.00 0.38
N ARG A 58 1.50 10.68 -0.61
CA ARG A 58 0.95 11.89 -1.22
C ARG A 58 0.85 11.75 -2.73
N ILE A 59 -0.26 12.25 -3.27
CA ILE A 59 -0.44 12.48 -4.70
C ILE A 59 -0.19 13.95 -4.95
N LEU A 60 0.80 14.24 -5.78
CA LEU A 60 1.20 15.60 -6.13
C LEU A 60 0.85 15.88 -7.58
N HIS A 61 0.32 17.06 -7.87
CA HIS A 61 0.21 17.62 -9.21
C HIS A 61 1.28 18.71 -9.36
N GLU A 62 1.96 18.75 -10.50
CA GLU A 62 3.07 19.67 -10.76
C GLU A 62 2.73 21.15 -10.47
N ASP A 63 1.57 21.63 -10.93
CA ASP A 63 1.16 23.03 -10.68
C ASP A 63 0.33 23.26 -9.41
N LYS A 64 -0.35 22.22 -8.91
CA LYS A 64 -1.38 22.37 -7.84
C LYS A 64 -0.89 21.89 -6.47
N GLY A 65 0.31 21.31 -6.40
CA GLY A 65 0.83 20.76 -5.16
C GLY A 65 0.12 19.47 -4.75
N THR A 66 -0.15 19.29 -3.46
CA THR A 66 -0.75 18.04 -2.95
C THR A 66 -2.24 17.99 -3.30
N ILE A 67 -2.64 16.95 -4.02
CA ILE A 67 -4.02 16.66 -4.39
C ILE A 67 -4.71 15.81 -3.33
N ASP A 68 -4.00 14.80 -2.85
CA ASP A 68 -4.51 13.86 -1.85
C ASP A 68 -3.36 13.32 -0.99
N ASP A 69 -3.66 12.96 0.25
CA ASP A 69 -2.71 12.35 1.16
C ASP A 69 -3.34 11.38 2.16
N VAL A 70 -2.58 10.34 2.47
CA VAL A 70 -2.95 9.34 3.48
C VAL A 70 -1.74 9.01 4.34
N VAL A 71 -1.99 8.74 5.62
CA VAL A 71 -1.00 8.21 6.56
C VAL A 71 -1.26 6.74 6.75
N LEU A 72 -0.26 5.92 6.46
CA LEU A 72 -0.27 4.48 6.68
C LEU A 72 0.54 4.19 7.94
N SER A 73 -0.14 3.97 9.06
CA SER A 73 0.55 3.69 10.33
C SER A 73 1.14 2.28 10.33
N PHE A 74 2.32 2.11 10.92
CA PHE A 74 2.97 0.81 11.08
C PHE A 74 2.16 -0.13 11.98
N ALA A 75 1.45 0.42 12.98
CA ALA A 75 0.62 -0.35 13.89
C ALA A 75 -0.59 -0.98 13.18
N GLU A 76 -1.33 -0.20 12.39
CA GLU A 76 -2.50 -0.70 11.63
C GLU A 76 -2.08 -1.70 10.55
N HIS A 77 -0.90 -1.49 9.96
CA HIS A 77 -0.35 -2.38 8.94
C HIS A 77 0.49 -3.52 9.54
N ARG A 78 0.45 -3.71 10.87
CA ARG A 78 1.12 -4.80 11.61
C ARG A 78 2.61 -4.93 11.31
N THR A 79 3.25 -3.85 10.87
CA THR A 79 4.64 -3.84 10.40
C THR A 79 5.57 -4.39 11.47
N PHE A 80 5.41 -3.98 12.73
CA PHE A 80 6.27 -4.45 13.81
C PHE A 80 5.64 -5.51 14.71
N GLN A 81 4.53 -6.13 14.28
CA GLN A 81 3.76 -7.04 15.15
C GLN A 81 4.61 -8.16 15.74
N ARG A 82 5.40 -8.87 14.93
CA ARG A 82 6.29 -9.96 15.42
C ARG A 82 7.36 -9.44 16.38
N ARG A 83 7.99 -8.30 16.04
CA ARG A 83 9.02 -7.65 16.86
C ARG A 83 8.47 -7.26 18.22
N ASP A 84 7.30 -6.61 18.22
CA ASP A 84 6.69 -6.05 19.42
C ASP A 84 6.15 -7.18 20.32
N GLN A 85 5.54 -8.22 19.74
CA GLN A 85 5.12 -9.43 20.48
C GLN A 85 6.31 -10.12 21.15
N ALA A 86 7.43 -10.31 20.43
CA ALA A 86 8.62 -10.93 20.99
C ALA A 86 9.26 -10.10 22.12
N ALA A 87 9.04 -8.79 22.12
CA ALA A 87 9.50 -7.86 23.15
C ALA A 87 8.48 -7.65 24.29
N GLY A 88 7.29 -8.27 24.23
CA GLY A 88 6.21 -8.02 25.18
C GLY A 88 5.65 -6.59 25.10
N SER A 89 5.83 -5.91 23.97
CA SER A 89 5.33 -4.56 23.71
C SER A 89 3.88 -4.61 23.23
N TYR A 90 3.05 -3.71 23.72
CA TYR A 90 1.61 -3.66 23.46
C TYR A 90 1.13 -2.22 23.18
N PRO A 91 -0.05 -2.04 22.56
CA PRO A 91 -0.59 -0.71 22.27
C PRO A 91 -0.63 0.19 23.52
N GLY A 92 -0.10 1.40 23.40
CA GLY A 92 0.03 2.36 24.51
C GLY A 92 1.37 2.28 25.25
N LEU A 93 2.16 1.22 25.05
CA LEU A 93 3.55 1.18 25.50
C LEU A 93 4.42 2.05 24.59
N SER A 94 5.35 2.78 25.19
CA SER A 94 6.40 3.51 24.47
C SER A 94 7.16 2.58 23.52
N GLY A 95 7.30 2.97 22.25
CA GLY A 95 8.04 2.19 21.25
C GLY A 95 7.23 1.11 20.54
N HIS A 96 5.95 0.90 20.90
CA HIS A 96 5.05 0.00 20.18
C HIS A 96 4.68 0.57 18.80
N GLY A 97 4.80 -0.23 17.75
CA GLY A 97 4.35 0.12 16.40
C GLY A 97 5.09 1.30 15.78
N VAL A 98 6.31 1.60 16.24
CA VAL A 98 7.14 2.70 15.74
C VAL A 98 8.56 2.23 15.46
N PHE A 99 9.34 3.06 14.78
CA PHE A 99 10.79 2.92 14.79
C PHE A 99 11.48 4.26 15.04
N THR A 100 12.73 4.21 15.50
CA THR A 100 13.58 5.40 15.72
C THR A 100 14.67 5.52 14.66
N ASP A 101 15.12 6.74 14.34
CA ASP A 101 16.30 6.96 13.50
C ASP A 101 17.62 6.62 14.20
N TYR A 102 17.62 6.49 15.53
CA TYR A 102 18.74 5.99 16.33
C TYR A 102 18.88 4.47 16.25
N THR A 103 20.10 3.97 16.49
CA THR A 103 20.41 2.55 16.56
C THR A 103 19.64 1.89 17.70
N THR A 104 19.06 0.72 17.45
CA THR A 104 18.45 -0.07 18.52
C THR A 104 19.50 -0.56 19.51
N ALA A 105 19.10 -0.94 20.72
CA ALA A 105 19.99 -1.55 21.71
C ALA A 105 20.72 -2.81 21.19
N LYS A 106 20.20 -3.43 20.11
CA LYS A 106 20.78 -4.59 19.43
C LYS A 106 21.68 -4.25 18.23
N GLY A 107 21.98 -2.96 18.01
CA GLY A 107 22.91 -2.49 16.98
C GLY A 107 22.37 -2.43 15.54
N GLY A 108 21.15 -2.90 15.30
CA GLY A 108 20.48 -2.79 13.98
C GLY A 108 19.78 -1.43 13.77
N PRO A 109 19.45 -1.06 12.51
CA PRO A 109 18.64 0.11 12.23
C PRO A 109 17.27 0.02 12.92
N GLY A 110 16.66 1.15 13.29
CA GLY A 110 15.41 1.17 14.06
C GLY A 110 14.26 0.40 13.42
N TRP A 111 14.23 0.34 12.10
CA TRP A 111 13.22 -0.36 11.32
C TRP A 111 13.48 -1.88 11.18
N SER A 112 14.53 -2.41 11.83
CA SER A 112 14.80 -3.86 11.84
C SER A 112 13.63 -4.67 12.40
N GLY A 113 13.38 -5.83 11.79
CA GLY A 113 12.31 -6.74 12.23
C GLY A 113 10.89 -6.32 11.81
N GLY A 114 10.78 -5.31 10.93
CA GLY A 114 9.53 -4.94 10.29
C GLY A 114 9.13 -5.93 9.18
N ASP A 115 7.85 -6.27 9.13
CA ASP A 115 7.19 -6.88 7.98
C ASP A 115 6.61 -5.78 7.10
N TRP A 116 7.30 -5.48 6.00
CA TRP A 116 6.95 -4.39 5.10
C TRP A 116 5.89 -4.78 4.07
N THR A 117 5.53 -6.05 3.98
CA THR A 117 4.62 -6.57 2.95
C THR A 117 3.27 -5.86 2.95
N PRO A 118 2.56 -5.75 4.10
CA PRO A 118 1.25 -5.10 4.13
C PRO A 118 1.32 -3.62 3.77
N LEU A 119 2.42 -2.95 4.15
CA LEU A 119 2.64 -1.54 3.86
C LEU A 119 2.93 -1.31 2.37
N ARG A 120 3.73 -2.18 1.76
CA ARG A 120 4.01 -2.17 0.32
C ARG A 120 2.72 -2.36 -0.48
N GLU A 121 1.90 -3.34 -0.10
CA GLU A 121 0.59 -3.60 -0.72
C GLU A 121 -0.35 -2.39 -0.59
N ALA A 122 -0.42 -1.77 0.59
CA ALA A 122 -1.25 -0.59 0.81
C ALA A 122 -0.80 0.61 -0.06
N ILE A 123 0.51 0.85 -0.18
CA ILE A 123 1.05 1.91 -1.04
C ILE A 123 0.75 1.62 -2.50
N THR A 124 0.95 0.38 -2.96
CA THR A 124 0.64 -0.02 -4.34
C THR A 124 -0.86 0.11 -4.64
N GLY A 125 -1.73 -0.35 -3.74
CA GLY A 125 -3.18 -0.22 -3.92
C GLY A 125 -3.64 1.24 -3.96
N TYR A 126 -3.05 2.10 -3.13
CA TYR A 126 -3.30 3.54 -3.18
C TYR A 126 -2.79 4.16 -4.50
N ALA A 127 -1.63 3.73 -4.99
CA ALA A 127 -1.14 4.15 -6.30
C ALA A 127 -2.07 3.70 -7.44
N ASP A 128 -2.57 2.48 -7.43
CA ASP A 128 -3.45 1.95 -8.47
C ASP A 128 -4.79 2.71 -8.57
N LEU A 129 -5.28 3.27 -7.45
CA LEU A 129 -6.48 4.13 -7.44
C LEU A 129 -6.25 5.43 -8.23
N TRP A 130 -5.08 6.04 -8.07
CA TRP A 130 -4.73 7.32 -8.67
C TRP A 130 -4.07 7.20 -10.06
N PHE A 131 -3.48 6.05 -10.35
CA PHE A 131 -2.76 5.74 -11.58
C PHE A 131 -3.28 4.43 -12.18
N PRO A 132 -4.56 4.38 -12.60
CA PRO A 132 -5.15 3.14 -13.06
C PRO A 132 -4.37 2.58 -14.26
N PRO A 133 -4.09 1.26 -14.28
CA PRO A 133 -3.40 0.65 -15.40
C PRO A 133 -4.22 0.86 -16.68
N LYS A 134 -3.54 1.05 -17.81
CA LYS A 134 -4.21 1.04 -19.12
C LYS A 134 -4.92 -0.30 -19.27
N ARG A 135 -6.26 -0.31 -19.18
CA ARG A 135 -7.04 -1.50 -19.53
C ARG A 135 -6.72 -1.86 -20.98
N PRO A 136 -6.42 -3.13 -21.28
CA PRO A 136 -6.45 -3.59 -22.66
C PRO A 136 -7.86 -3.33 -23.21
N ARG A 137 -7.97 -2.58 -24.31
CA ARG A 137 -9.21 -2.50 -25.09
C ARG A 137 -9.50 -3.92 -25.58
N GLY A 138 -10.42 -4.64 -24.93
CA GLY A 138 -10.80 -5.98 -25.36
C GLY A 138 -11.37 -6.93 -24.30
N ALA A 139 -11.27 -6.63 -23.00
CA ALA A 139 -11.96 -7.42 -21.99
C ALA A 139 -13.46 -7.08 -21.99
N VAL A 140 -14.17 -7.55 -23.02
CA VAL A 140 -15.61 -7.70 -23.00
C VAL A 140 -15.90 -8.62 -21.81
N ARG A 141 -16.52 -8.08 -20.77
CA ARG A 141 -17.26 -8.89 -19.80
C ARG A 141 -18.13 -9.82 -20.64
N SER A 142 -17.84 -11.11 -20.68
CA SER A 142 -18.86 -12.10 -21.04
C SER A 142 -19.94 -11.96 -19.98
N ALA A 143 -20.89 -11.08 -20.24
CA ALA A 143 -22.20 -11.17 -19.64
C ALA A 143 -22.76 -12.50 -20.16
N ALA A 144 -22.58 -13.56 -19.38
CA ALA A 144 -23.43 -14.72 -19.51
C ALA A 144 -24.85 -14.20 -19.30
N ALA A 145 -25.57 -13.97 -20.39
CA ALA A 145 -26.99 -13.71 -20.33
C ALA A 145 -27.62 -14.90 -19.58
N PRO A 146 -28.51 -14.67 -18.60
CA PRO A 146 -29.25 -15.77 -18.01
C PRO A 146 -30.10 -16.40 -19.12
N THR A 147 -29.75 -17.61 -19.52
CA THR A 147 -30.62 -18.43 -20.36
C THR A 147 -31.87 -18.71 -19.55
N LEU A 148 -32.98 -18.05 -19.90
CA LEU A 148 -34.31 -18.46 -19.46
C LEU A 148 -34.50 -19.91 -19.94
N GLN A 149 -34.43 -20.86 -19.02
CA GLN A 149 -34.82 -22.25 -19.29
C GLN A 149 -36.31 -22.24 -19.65
N ALA A 150 -36.60 -22.45 -20.93
CA ALA A 150 -37.95 -22.78 -21.37
C ALA A 150 -38.34 -24.12 -20.75
N THR A 151 -39.39 -24.10 -19.93
CA THR A 151 -39.99 -25.29 -19.34
C THR A 151 -40.61 -26.14 -20.45
N PRO A 152 -40.34 -27.46 -20.54
CA PRO A 152 -41.00 -28.29 -21.53
C PRO A 152 -42.48 -28.44 -21.17
N ALA A 153 -43.35 -28.03 -22.10
CA ALA A 153 -44.79 -28.24 -22.02
C ALA A 153 -45.10 -29.75 -22.07
N LYS A 154 -45.90 -30.24 -21.11
CA LYS A 154 -46.41 -31.62 -21.11
C LYS A 154 -47.45 -31.77 -22.22
N SER A 155 -47.18 -32.63 -23.19
CA SER A 155 -48.15 -33.01 -24.22
C SER A 155 -49.27 -33.88 -23.61
N VAL A 156 -50.49 -33.36 -23.63
CA VAL A 156 -51.71 -34.13 -23.36
C VAL A 156 -51.91 -35.14 -24.49
N THR A 157 -51.86 -36.43 -24.16
CA THR A 157 -52.23 -37.52 -25.08
C THR A 157 -53.60 -38.04 -24.65
N THR A 158 -54.59 -37.87 -25.52
CA THR A 158 -55.87 -38.59 -25.44
C THR A 158 -55.95 -39.53 -26.63
N PRO A 159 -56.29 -40.81 -26.42
CA PRO A 159 -57.05 -41.53 -27.41
C PRO A 159 -58.40 -41.96 -26.85
N ARG A 160 -59.39 -41.81 -27.73
CA ARG A 160 -60.79 -42.17 -27.56
C ARG A 160 -61.03 -43.46 -28.35
N ARG A 161 -61.85 -44.32 -27.75
CA ARG A 161 -62.61 -45.46 -28.29
C ARG A 161 -61.99 -46.84 -28.18
#